data_AF-A0A1N6IW67-F1
#
_entry.id   AF-A0A1N6IW67-F1
#
_cell.length_a   1.000
_cell.length_b   1.000
_cell.length_c   1.000
_cell.angle_alpha   90.00
_cell.angle_beta   90.00
_cell.angle_gamma   90.00
#
_symmetry.space_group_name_H-M   'P 1'
#
loop_
_entity.id
_entity.type
_entity.pdbx_description
1 polymer ?
#
loop_
_entity_poly.entity_id
_entity_poly.type
_entity_poly.pdbx_seq_one_letter_code
_entity_poly.pdbx_strand_id
1 'polypeptide(L)'
;MGTTSRIGRSPSVLGLLGIGLLASLLPSGGEAPGGKLTLTLSRQPTKDEAIVLRLAVGVLPRNARVIVRTVDGKIAGTVAPFGVRPLQKAGVYQIAVPAKAVVGDKVTLRLEVLEKGAGEARLPTREEIEDAKLTFVPVTPKPKKSKQ
;
A
#
# COMPACT_ATOMS: atom_id res chain seq x y z
N MET A 1 -26.97 48.14 -53.83
CA MET A 1 -25.99 47.77 -54.86
C MET A 1 -24.72 48.55 -54.56
N GLY A 2 -23.62 47.88 -54.18
CA GLY A 2 -22.41 48.55 -53.68
C GLY A 2 -21.52 47.60 -52.89
N THR A 3 -20.57 47.05 -53.60
CA THR A 3 -19.47 46.15 -53.22
C THR A 3 -18.44 46.77 -52.27
N THR A 4 -17.49 45.92 -51.84
CA THR A 4 -16.10 46.14 -51.34
C THR A 4 -15.92 45.85 -49.83
N SER A 5 -15.28 44.75 -49.43
CA SER A 5 -13.85 44.38 -49.54
C SER A 5 -12.96 45.18 -48.58
N ARG A 6 -12.34 44.50 -47.60
CA ARG A 6 -10.87 44.52 -47.44
C ARG A 6 -10.36 43.52 -46.40
N ILE A 7 -9.45 42.71 -46.91
CA ILE A 7 -8.39 41.98 -46.21
C ILE A 7 -7.55 42.98 -45.39
N GLY A 8 -7.29 42.65 -44.13
CA GLY A 8 -6.34 43.36 -43.27
C GLY A 8 -5.49 42.35 -42.48
N ARG A 9 -4.21 42.28 -42.83
CA ARG A 9 -3.17 41.44 -42.22
C ARG A 9 -2.82 41.92 -40.81
N SER A 10 -2.40 40.95 -39.98
CA SER A 10 -1.65 40.98 -38.70
C SER A 10 -0.53 42.03 -38.63
N PRO A 11 0.18 42.29 -37.50
CA PRO A 11 0.28 41.53 -36.23
C PRO A 11 0.30 42.41 -34.95
N SER A 12 0.17 41.80 -33.76
CA SER A 12 0.77 42.37 -32.53
C SER A 12 1.00 41.28 -31.50
N VAL A 13 2.28 41.11 -31.22
CA VAL A 13 2.89 40.35 -30.12
C VAL A 13 2.47 40.99 -28.80
N LEU A 14 2.03 40.23 -27.81
CA LEU A 14 2.23 40.53 -26.38
C LEU A 14 1.72 39.39 -25.49
N GLY A 15 2.51 39.00 -24.50
CA GLY A 15 1.99 38.35 -23.29
C GLY A 15 2.68 37.06 -22.88
N LEU A 16 3.89 37.17 -22.33
CA LEU A 16 4.39 36.21 -21.34
C LEU A 16 3.37 36.10 -20.20
N LEU A 17 2.79 34.92 -20.00
CA LEU A 17 2.19 34.55 -18.72
C LEU A 17 2.87 33.27 -18.24
N GLY A 18 3.84 33.44 -17.34
CA GLY A 18 4.48 32.35 -16.62
C GLY A 18 3.45 31.71 -15.69
N ILE A 19 3.02 30.50 -16.02
CA ILE A 19 2.19 29.68 -15.13
C ILE A 19 3.14 28.90 -14.22
N GLY A 20 3.17 29.30 -12.95
CA GLY A 20 3.90 28.60 -11.89
C GLY A 20 3.34 27.19 -11.70
N LEU A 21 4.20 26.19 -11.94
CA LEU A 21 3.93 24.78 -11.71
C LEU A 21 3.95 24.50 -10.19
N LEU A 22 2.80 24.62 -9.55
CA LEU A 22 2.63 24.23 -8.14
C LEU A 22 2.50 22.70 -8.08
N ALA A 23 3.63 22.00 -7.93
CA ALA A 23 3.67 20.56 -7.75
C ALA A 23 3.14 20.18 -6.35
N SER A 24 1.85 19.87 -6.26
CA SER A 24 1.23 19.27 -5.09
C SER A 24 1.81 17.87 -4.84
N LEU A 25 2.57 17.74 -3.75
CA LEU A 25 3.13 16.50 -3.24
C LEU A 25 2.00 15.64 -2.64
N LEU A 26 1.40 14.77 -3.46
CA LEU A 26 0.46 13.76 -2.98
C LEU A 26 1.26 12.64 -2.26
N PRO A 27 0.92 12.26 -1.01
CA PRO A 27 1.43 11.02 -0.46
C PRO A 27 0.87 9.87 -1.31
N SER A 28 1.75 9.10 -1.93
CA SER A 28 1.41 7.86 -2.62
C SER A 28 0.82 6.86 -1.61
N GLY A 29 -0.48 6.91 -1.41
CA GLY A 29 -1.24 5.73 -1.03
C GLY A 29 -1.16 4.76 -2.19
N GLY A 30 -0.34 3.73 -2.07
CA GLY A 30 -0.14 2.73 -3.11
C GLY A 30 -1.42 1.93 -3.32
N GLU A 31 -2.27 2.36 -4.25
CA GLU A 31 -3.32 1.52 -4.82
C GLU A 31 -2.66 0.71 -5.94
N ALA A 32 -2.60 -0.61 -5.78
CA ALA A 32 -2.00 -1.48 -6.79
C ALA A 32 -3.05 -2.47 -7.35
N PRO A 33 -3.11 -2.61 -8.69
CA PRO A 33 -4.07 -3.48 -9.35
C PRO A 33 -3.80 -4.94 -8.97
N GLY A 34 -4.87 -5.68 -8.66
CA GLY A 34 -4.80 -7.12 -8.39
C GLY A 34 -4.41 -7.52 -6.96
N GLY A 35 -4.67 -6.67 -5.95
CA GLY A 35 -4.36 -6.97 -4.54
C GLY A 35 -2.86 -7.02 -4.24
N LYS A 36 -2.01 -6.67 -5.21
CA LYS A 36 -0.58 -6.46 -5.00
C LYS A 36 -0.44 -5.19 -4.14
N LEU A 37 0.42 -5.21 -3.13
CA LEU A 37 0.75 -4.08 -2.29
C LEU A 37 2.24 -3.86 -2.36
N THR A 38 2.67 -2.71 -2.89
CA THR A 38 4.10 -2.35 -2.98
C THR A 38 4.36 -1.17 -2.06
N LEU A 39 5.25 -1.37 -1.09
CA LEU A 39 5.63 -0.37 -0.10
C LEU A 39 7.12 -0.13 -0.17
N THR A 40 7.53 1.13 0.00
CA THR A 40 8.94 1.53 0.03
C THR A 40 9.40 1.72 1.47
N LEU A 41 10.58 1.21 1.78
CA LEU A 41 11.27 1.41 3.04
C LEU A 41 11.96 2.77 3.04
N SER A 42 11.81 3.54 4.12
CA SER A 42 12.51 4.83 4.26
C SER A 42 14.03 4.69 4.43
N ARG A 43 14.49 3.51 4.88
CA ARG A 43 15.90 3.11 4.96
C ARG A 43 16.03 1.59 4.99
N GLN A 44 17.25 1.09 4.86
CA GLN A 44 17.52 -0.33 5.07
C GLN A 44 17.41 -0.70 6.57
N PRO A 45 16.87 -1.89 6.90
CA PRO A 45 16.84 -2.40 8.28
C PRO A 45 18.27 -2.70 8.77
N THR A 46 18.53 -2.48 10.05
CA THR A 46 19.79 -2.95 10.68
C THR A 46 19.72 -4.45 10.99
N LYS A 47 20.83 -5.05 11.43
CA LYS A 47 20.89 -6.48 11.81
C LYS A 47 20.02 -6.82 13.02
N ASP A 48 19.68 -5.82 13.83
CA ASP A 48 18.90 -5.96 15.06
C ASP A 48 17.45 -5.47 14.88
N GLU A 49 17.01 -5.32 13.62
CA GLU A 49 15.67 -4.86 13.26
C GLU A 49 14.95 -5.87 12.37
N ALA A 50 13.67 -6.05 12.63
CA ALA A 50 12.74 -6.70 11.72
C ALA A 50 11.85 -5.66 11.04
N ILE A 51 11.46 -5.95 9.80
CA ILE A 51 10.43 -5.19 9.09
C ILE A 51 9.08 -5.80 9.41
N VAL A 52 8.15 -4.96 9.83
CA VAL A 52 6.77 -5.33 10.17
C VAL A 52 5.81 -4.52 9.32
N LEU A 53 4.91 -5.21 8.63
CA LEU A 53 3.74 -4.62 7.99
C LEU A 53 2.71 -4.29 9.08
N ARG A 54 2.39 -3.00 9.23
CA ARG A 54 1.24 -2.52 10.00
C ARG A 54 0.07 -2.34 9.04
N LEU A 55 -0.94 -3.19 9.17
CA LEU A 55 -2.12 -3.23 8.32
C LEU A 55 -3.34 -2.76 9.10
N ALA A 56 -3.97 -1.66 8.69
CA ALA A 56 -5.25 -1.24 9.21
C ALA A 56 -6.36 -1.89 8.40
N VAL A 57 -7.20 -2.65 9.08
CA VAL A 57 -8.27 -3.43 8.48
C VAL A 57 -9.60 -2.85 8.92
N GLY A 58 -10.43 -2.49 7.94
CA GLY A 58 -11.74 -1.91 8.15
C GLY A 58 -12.79 -2.96 8.43
N VAL A 59 -13.99 -2.78 7.87
CA VAL A 59 -15.10 -3.72 8.06
C VAL A 59 -14.87 -4.94 7.17
N LEU A 60 -14.81 -6.12 7.78
CA LEU A 60 -14.72 -7.39 7.05
C LEU A 60 -16.04 -8.17 7.13
N PRO A 61 -16.37 -8.97 6.10
CA PRO A 61 -17.46 -9.93 6.18
C PRO A 61 -17.28 -10.87 7.37
N ARG A 62 -18.39 -11.39 7.90
CA ARG A 62 -18.38 -12.25 9.08
C ARG A 62 -17.53 -13.49 8.83
N ASN A 63 -16.55 -13.74 9.72
CA ASN A 63 -15.59 -14.85 9.62
C ASN A 63 -14.67 -14.80 8.38
N ALA A 64 -14.54 -13.64 7.73
CA ALA A 64 -13.52 -13.45 6.70
C ALA A 64 -12.15 -13.22 7.34
N ARG A 65 -11.10 -13.52 6.57
CA ARG A 65 -9.71 -13.28 6.94
C ARG A 65 -8.94 -12.69 5.77
N VAL A 66 -7.99 -11.82 6.08
CA VAL A 66 -7.03 -11.31 5.11
C VAL A 66 -5.81 -12.20 5.12
N ILE A 67 -5.45 -12.77 3.98
CA ILE A 67 -4.24 -13.54 3.77
C ILE A 67 -3.21 -12.59 3.15
N VAL A 68 -2.04 -12.51 3.77
CA VAL A 68 -0.92 -11.72 3.27
C VAL A 68 0.13 -12.68 2.75
N ARG A 69 0.41 -12.59 1.45
CA ARG A 69 1.40 -13.43 0.76
C ARG A 69 2.57 -12.60 0.25
N THR A 70 3.71 -13.24 0.12
CA THR A 70 4.82 -12.75 -0.68
C THR A 70 4.55 -12.98 -2.17
N VAL A 71 5.33 -12.34 -3.04
CA VAL A 71 5.17 -12.47 -4.51
C VAL A 71 5.35 -13.90 -5.03
N ASP A 72 6.13 -14.73 -4.33
CA ASP A 72 6.32 -16.16 -4.61
C ASP A 72 5.19 -17.03 -4.04
N GLY A 73 4.11 -16.42 -3.54
CA GLY A 73 2.90 -17.11 -3.09
C GLY A 73 2.94 -17.67 -1.67
N LYS A 74 4.07 -17.55 -0.96
CA LYS A 74 4.18 -17.98 0.44
C LYS A 74 3.38 -17.06 1.36
N ILE A 75 2.75 -17.64 2.38
CA ILE A 75 2.01 -16.85 3.38
C ILE A 75 3.01 -16.16 4.31
N ALA A 76 2.97 -14.83 4.33
CA ALA A 76 3.69 -13.99 5.29
C ALA A 76 2.91 -13.86 6.61
N GLY A 77 1.58 -13.83 6.52
CA GLY A 77 0.71 -13.80 7.69
C GLY A 77 -0.77 -13.90 7.34
N THR A 78 -1.61 -13.97 8.37
CA THR A 78 -3.07 -13.96 8.21
C THR A 78 -3.68 -13.09 9.29
N VAL A 79 -4.55 -12.17 8.89
CA VAL A 79 -5.39 -11.37 9.79
C VAL A 79 -6.75 -12.02 9.86
N ALA A 80 -7.08 -12.58 11.02
CA ALA A 80 -8.38 -13.15 11.32
C ALA A 80 -8.97 -12.42 12.54
N PRO A 81 -9.72 -11.33 12.34
CA PRO A 81 -10.30 -10.58 13.43
C PRO A 81 -11.32 -11.44 14.17
N PHE A 82 -11.21 -11.50 15.50
CA PHE A 82 -12.15 -12.23 16.34
C PHE A 82 -13.03 -11.25 17.13
N GLY A 83 -14.33 -11.56 17.24
CA GLY A 83 -15.25 -10.78 18.08
C GLY A 83 -15.57 -9.37 17.59
N VAL A 84 -15.25 -9.02 16.34
CA VAL A 84 -15.62 -7.73 15.75
C VAL A 84 -17.15 -7.69 15.60
N ARG A 85 -17.79 -6.68 16.19
CA ARG A 85 -19.24 -6.49 16.05
C ARG A 85 -19.59 -6.17 14.59
N PRO A 86 -20.81 -6.49 14.12
CA PRO A 86 -21.22 -6.12 12.77
C PRO A 86 -20.97 -4.63 12.48
N LEU A 87 -20.45 -4.35 11.29
CA LEU A 87 -20.13 -2.99 10.81
C LEU A 87 -19.07 -2.22 11.64
N GLN A 88 -18.28 -2.92 12.46
CA GLN A 88 -17.13 -2.33 13.15
C GLN A 88 -15.82 -2.64 12.41
N LYS A 89 -14.85 -1.74 12.56
CA LYS A 89 -13.50 -1.92 12.02
C LYS A 89 -12.78 -3.04 12.76
N ALA A 90 -12.03 -3.85 12.02
CA ALA A 90 -11.27 -4.96 12.57
C ALA A 90 -10.02 -4.51 13.36
N GLY A 91 -9.50 -3.31 13.09
CA GLY A 91 -8.39 -2.72 13.84
C GLY A 91 -7.05 -2.78 13.11
N VAL A 92 -5.95 -2.72 13.87
CA VAL A 92 -4.59 -2.69 13.32
C VAL A 92 -3.85 -3.96 13.68
N TYR A 93 -3.21 -4.56 12.68
CA TYR A 93 -2.49 -5.81 12.80
C TYR A 93 -1.03 -5.63 12.38
N GLN A 94 -0.15 -6.41 13.01
CA GLN A 94 1.28 -6.41 12.72
C GLN A 94 1.68 -7.77 12.17
N ILE A 95 2.29 -7.78 10.99
CA ILE A 95 2.73 -8.99 10.29
C ILE A 95 4.22 -8.86 10.01
N ALA A 96 5.00 -9.83 10.49
CA ALA A 96 6.43 -9.88 10.17
C ALA A 96 6.60 -10.07 8.66
N VAL A 97 7.39 -9.20 8.04
CA VAL A 97 7.73 -9.32 6.62
C VAL A 97 8.93 -10.25 6.49
N PRO A 98 8.82 -11.38 5.76
CA PRO A 98 9.97 -12.22 5.51
C PRO A 98 11.07 -11.45 4.77
N ALA A 99 12.33 -11.57 5.21
CA ALA A 99 13.45 -10.83 4.59
C ALA A 99 13.55 -11.05 3.06
N LYS A 100 13.15 -12.23 2.58
CA LYS A 100 13.13 -12.57 1.14
C LYS A 100 12.13 -11.76 0.31
N ALA A 101 11.14 -11.12 0.95
CA ALA A 101 10.16 -10.25 0.29
C ALA A 101 10.68 -8.81 0.09
N VAL A 102 11.84 -8.49 0.66
CA VAL A 102 12.50 -7.19 0.53
C VAL A 102 13.47 -7.27 -0.66
N VAL A 103 13.26 -6.43 -1.66
CA VAL A 103 14.13 -6.31 -2.83
C VAL A 103 14.56 -4.86 -2.97
N GLY A 104 15.83 -4.59 -2.70
CA GLY A 104 16.33 -3.22 -2.56
C GLY A 104 15.64 -2.50 -1.41
N ASP A 105 15.00 -1.37 -1.69
CA ASP A 105 14.19 -0.58 -0.76
C ASP A 105 12.69 -0.90 -0.82
N LYS A 106 12.28 -1.92 -1.60
CA LYS A 106 10.86 -2.23 -1.82
C LYS A 106 10.45 -3.54 -1.17
N VAL A 107 9.24 -3.54 -0.63
CA VAL A 107 8.53 -4.74 -0.19
C VAL A 107 7.30 -4.89 -1.05
N THR A 108 7.15 -6.06 -1.67
CA THR A 108 5.97 -6.39 -2.46
C THR A 108 5.24 -7.57 -1.85
N LEU A 109 3.97 -7.37 -1.54
CA LEU A 109 3.07 -8.38 -0.97
C LEU A 109 1.83 -8.53 -1.85
N ARG A 110 1.06 -9.59 -1.61
CA ARG A 110 -0.28 -9.79 -2.15
C ARG A 110 -1.25 -9.94 -0.98
N LEU A 111 -2.36 -9.23 -1.07
CA LEU A 111 -3.45 -9.27 -0.11
C LEU A 111 -4.64 -9.96 -0.75
N GLU A 112 -5.22 -10.91 -0.03
CA GLU A 112 -6.38 -11.68 -0.45
C GLU A 112 -7.36 -11.75 0.72
N VAL A 113 -8.67 -11.70 0.44
CA VAL A 113 -9.72 -11.93 1.43
C VAL A 113 -10.31 -13.31 1.19
N LEU A 114 -10.27 -14.16 2.21
CA LEU A 114 -10.92 -15.46 2.21
C LEU A 114 -12.12 -15.43 3.15
N GLU A 115 -13.31 -15.54 2.58
CA GLU A 115 -14.57 -15.63 3.32
C GLU A 115 -14.85 -17.07 3.75
N LYS A 116 -15.52 -17.25 4.89
CA LYS A 116 -15.89 -18.58 5.35
C LYS A 116 -16.92 -19.20 4.39
N GLY A 117 -16.59 -20.36 3.85
CA GLY A 117 -17.45 -21.08 2.91
C GLY A 117 -17.24 -20.70 1.45
N ALA A 118 -16.41 -19.68 1.17
CA ALA A 118 -15.94 -19.43 -0.19
C ALA A 118 -14.84 -20.45 -0.55
N GLY A 119 -14.92 -20.99 -1.76
CA GLY A 119 -13.91 -21.91 -2.30
C GLY A 119 -12.66 -21.20 -2.81
N GLU A 120 -12.72 -19.88 -3.02
CA GLU A 120 -11.64 -19.08 -3.58
C GLU A 120 -11.45 -17.78 -2.80
N ALA A 121 -10.21 -17.30 -2.73
CA ALA A 121 -9.88 -16.01 -2.15
C ALA A 121 -10.05 -14.91 -3.20
N ARG A 122 -10.59 -13.76 -2.79
CA ARG A 122 -10.80 -12.61 -3.67
C ARG A 122 -9.88 -11.46 -3.34
N LEU A 123 -9.86 -10.45 -4.20
CA LEU A 123 -9.17 -9.20 -3.90
C LEU A 123 -9.88 -8.46 -2.74
N PRO A 124 -9.10 -7.81 -1.85
CA PRO A 124 -9.66 -6.89 -0.88
C PRO A 124 -10.25 -5.65 -1.57
N THR A 125 -11.29 -5.11 -0.96
CA THR A 125 -11.81 -3.77 -1.26
C THR A 125 -11.03 -2.69 -0.50
N ARG A 126 -11.23 -1.43 -0.87
CA ARG A 126 -10.56 -0.29 -0.23
C ARG A 126 -11.06 -0.03 1.19
N GLU A 127 -12.30 -0.41 1.49
CA GLU A 127 -12.91 -0.30 2.81
C GLU A 127 -12.41 -1.40 3.75
N GLU A 128 -12.01 -2.56 3.21
CA GLU A 128 -11.45 -3.66 3.98
C GLU A 128 -9.99 -3.41 4.38
N ILE A 129 -9.22 -2.74 3.51
CA ILE A 129 -7.82 -2.39 3.75
C ILE A 129 -7.66 -0.87 3.75
N GLU A 130 -7.72 -0.27 4.94
CA GLU A 130 -7.77 1.18 5.10
C GLU A 130 -6.39 1.85 5.05
N ASP A 131 -5.35 1.18 5.54
CA ASP A 131 -3.97 1.68 5.56
C ASP A 131 -2.98 0.51 5.60
N ALA A 132 -1.82 0.69 4.98
CA ALA A 132 -0.74 -0.29 5.02
C ALA A 132 0.61 0.43 5.01
N LYS A 133 1.45 0.12 6.00
CA LYS A 133 2.79 0.71 6.10
C LYS A 133 3.81 -0.23 6.71
N LEU A 134 5.07 0.04 6.41
CA LEU A 134 6.20 -0.68 6.98
C LEU A 134 6.72 0.04 8.22
N THR A 135 7.07 -0.73 9.23
CA THR A 135 7.67 -0.25 10.48
C THR A 135 8.87 -1.13 10.83
N PHE A 136 9.88 -0.53 11.46
CA PHE A 136 11.02 -1.27 11.99
C PHE A 136 10.75 -1.58 13.46
N VAL A 137 10.91 -2.85 13.83
CA VAL A 137 10.75 -3.29 15.22
C VAL A 137 12.07 -3.92 15.67
N PRO A 138 12.63 -3.52 16.82
CA PRO A 138 13.83 -4.15 17.36
C PRO A 138 13.59 -5.65 17.61
N VAL A 139 14.56 -6.48 17.22
CA VAL A 139 14.58 -7.89 17.59
C VAL A 139 15.62 -8.09 18.69
N THR A 140 15.23 -8.70 19.80
CA THR A 140 16.19 -9.04 20.85
C THR A 140 17.13 -10.12 20.30
N PRO A 141 18.46 -9.90 20.30
CA PRO A 141 19.38 -10.92 19.83
C PRO A 141 19.26 -12.16 20.72
N LYS A 142 19.19 -13.34 20.09
CA LYS A 142 19.16 -14.62 20.80
C LYS A 142 20.43 -14.71 21.67
N PRO A 143 20.33 -14.94 23.00
CA PRO A 143 21.52 -15.04 23.83
C PRO A 143 22.41 -16.17 23.30
N LYS A 144 23.70 -15.87 23.09
CA LYS A 144 24.69 -16.91 22.77
C LYS A 144 24.62 -17.95 23.89
N LYS A 145 24.39 -19.22 23.54
CA LYS A 145 24.58 -20.31 24.49
C LYS A 145 26.03 -20.26 24.95
N SER A 146 26.26 -19.82 26.19
CA SER A 146 27.56 -19.98 26.85
C SER A 146 27.84 -21.48 26.92
N LYS A 147 28.97 -21.92 26.35
CA LYS A 147 29.48 -23.26 26.65
C LYS A 147 29.87 -23.26 28.13
N GLN A 148 29.19 -24.10 28.92
CA GLN A 148 29.73 -24.59 30.18
C GLN A 148 30.81 -25.63 29.88
#